data_AF-A0A251RN24-F1
#
_entry.id   AF-A0A251RN24-F1
#
_cell.length_a   1.000
_cell.length_b   1.000
_cell.length_c   1.000
_cell.angle_alpha   90.00
_cell.angle_beta   90.00
_cell.angle_gamma   90.00
#
_symmetry.space_group_name_H-M   'P 1'
#
loop_
_entity.id
_entity.type
_entity.pdbx_description
1 polymer ?
#
loop_
_entity_poly.entity_id
_entity_poly.type
_entity_poly.pdbx_seq_one_letter_code
_entity_poly.pdbx_strand_id
1 'polypeptide(L)' 'MWDVVFRTKRGVPVMRSPLESLMSGMELHILVISAWADLLNYEETFKQRGSIARLFCSVNMLNEEDYIKSAKSR' A
#
# COMPACT_ATOMS: atom_id res chain seq x y z
N MET A 1 -4.03 4.34 -22.94
CA MET A 1 -3.11 4.99 -21.97
C MET A 1 -3.78 4.91 -20.62
N TRP A 2 -3.17 4.30 -19.61
CA TRP A 2 -3.76 4.19 -18.28
C TRP A 2 -3.72 5.56 -17.59
N ASP A 3 -4.88 6.10 -17.22
CA ASP A 3 -5.00 7.44 -16.62
C ASP A 3 -4.50 7.41 -15.17
N VAL A 4 -3.26 7.88 -14.96
CA VAL A 4 -2.65 8.02 -13.63
C VAL A 4 -3.19 9.28 -12.99
N VAL A 5 -3.90 9.12 -11.87
CA VAL A 5 -4.54 10.24 -11.18
C VAL A 5 -3.57 10.92 -10.20
N PHE A 6 -2.74 10.13 -9.51
CA PHE A 6 -1.66 10.65 -8.67
C PHE A 6 -0.56 9.60 -8.46
N ARG A 7 0.56 10.05 -7.85
CA ARG A 7 1.64 9.18 -7.37
C ARG A 7 1.85 9.41 -5.87
N THR A 8 2.08 8.33 -5.13
CA THR A 8 2.46 8.45 -3.72
C THR A 8 3.86 9.08 -3.58
N LYS A 9 4.24 9.49 -2.37
CA LYS A 9 5.56 10.07 -2.10
C LYS A 9 6.73 9.12 -2.42
N ARG A 10 6.50 7.80 -2.39
CA ARG A 10 7.48 6.79 -2.80
C ARG A 10 7.36 6.39 -4.28
N GLY A 11 6.52 7.07 -5.05
CA GLY A 11 6.44 6.95 -6.50
C GLY A 11 5.42 5.94 -7.02
N VAL A 12 4.63 5.30 -6.15
CA VAL A 12 3.61 4.31 -6.55
C VAL A 12 2.52 5.01 -7.38
N PRO A 13 2.33 4.64 -8.67
CA PRO A 13 1.29 5.22 -9.49
C PRO A 13 -0.08 4.68 -9.10
N VAL A 14 -1.03 5.59 -8.90
CA VAL A 14 -2.42 5.25 -8.64
C VAL A 14 -3.24 5.60 -9.88
N MET A 15 -3.84 4.57 -10.47
CA MET A 15 -4.64 4.69 -11.69
C MET A 15 -6.10 5.00 -11.35
N ARG A 16 -6.83 5.62 -12.28
CA ARG A 16 -8.25 5.97 -12.11
C ARG A 16 -9.14 4.75 -11.84
N SER A 17 -9.01 3.70 -12.65
CA SER A 17 -9.85 2.50 -12.54
C SER A 17 -9.78 1.82 -11.16
N PRO A 18 -8.60 1.63 -10.54
CA PRO A 18 -8.51 1.23 -9.14
C PRO A 18 -9.21 2.20 -8.18
N LEU A 19 -9.05 3.52 -8.32
CA LEU A 19 -9.71 4.49 -7.42
C LEU A 19 -11.23 4.45 -7.50
N GLU A 20 -11.79 4.13 -8.66
CA GLU A 20 -13.24 3.97 -8.82
C GLU A 20 -13.81 2.87 -7.92
N SER A 21 -12.99 1.92 -7.45
CA SER A 21 -13.42 0.93 -6.46
C SER A 21 -13.71 1.53 -5.07
N LEU A 22 -13.45 2.82 -4.83
CA LEU A 22 -13.87 3.53 -3.62
C LEU A 22 -15.35 3.92 -3.64
N MET A 23 -16.03 3.75 -4.78
CA MET A 23 -17.47 3.98 -4.87
C MET A 23 -18.24 3.00 -3.99
N SER A 24 -19.35 3.46 -3.40
CA SER A 24 -20.16 2.67 -2.49
C SER A 24 -20.70 1.40 -3.15
N GLY A 25 -20.66 0.28 -2.43
CA GLY A 25 -21.14 -1.02 -2.90
C GLY A 25 -20.16 -1.76 -3.82
N MET A 26 -18.97 -1.21 -4.08
CA MET A 26 -17.91 -1.90 -4.82
C MET A 26 -16.91 -2.59 -3.89
N GLU A 27 -16.36 -3.71 -4.35
CA GLU A 27 -15.20 -4.33 -3.70
C GLU A 27 -13.95 -3.46 -3.94
N LEU A 28 -13.18 -3.23 -2.88
CA LEU A 28 -11.99 -2.39 -2.92
C LEU A 28 -10.87 -3.07 -3.70
N HIS A 29 -10.37 -2.38 -4.73
CA HIS A 29 -9.28 -2.87 -5.56
C HIS A 29 -7.95 -2.88 -4.78
N ILE A 30 -7.16 -3.96 -4.93
CA ILE A 30 -5.91 -4.21 -4.18
C ILE A 30 -4.86 -3.10 -4.33
N LEU A 31 -4.85 -2.41 -5.48
CA LEU A 31 -3.94 -1.29 -5.73
C LEU A 31 -4.30 -0.05 -4.89
N VAL A 32 -5.57 0.12 -4.52
CA VAL A 32 -5.99 1.19 -3.59
C VAL A 32 -5.44 0.88 -2.21
N ILE A 33 -5.60 -0.35 -1.72
CA ILE A 33 -5.04 -0.78 -0.42
C ILE A 33 -3.53 -0.57 -0.38
N SER A 34 -2.84 -0.94 -1.46
CA SER A 34 -1.38 -0.78 -1.57
C SER A 34 -0.94 0.69 -1.58
N ALA A 35 -1.68 1.57 -2.25
CA ALA A 35 -1.42 3.00 -2.24
C ALA A 35 -1.63 3.62 -0.84
N TRP A 36 -2.66 3.18 -0.12
CA TRP A 36 -2.90 3.59 1.27
C TRP A 36 -1.81 3.10 2.21
N ALA A 37 -1.38 1.84 2.08
CA ALA A 37 -0.30 1.31 2.89
C ALA A 37 1.00 2.12 2.70
N ASP A 38 1.32 2.48 1.46
CA ASP A 38 2.49 3.31 1.15
C ASP A 38 2.41 4.71 1.78
N LEU A 39 1.24 5.36 1.65
CA LEU A 39 0.98 6.67 2.25
C LEU A 39 1.10 6.62 3.78
N LEU A 40 0.43 5.67 4.43
CA LEU A 40 0.41 5.56 5.88
C LEU A 40 1.79 5.20 6.45
N ASN A 41 2.56 4.36 5.76
CA ASN A 41 3.94 4.07 6.14
C ASN A 41 4.87 5.29 5.97
N TYR A 42 4.59 6.18 5.02
CA TYR A 42 5.30 7.46 4.92
C TYR A 42 4.95 8.39 6.09
N GLU A 43 3.66 8.53 6.41
CA GLU A 43 3.20 9.36 7.53
C GLU A 43 3.71 8.87 8.89
N GLU A 44 3.87 7.55 9.06
CA GLU A 44 4.43 6.95 10.27
C GLU A 44 5.86 7.46 10.57
N THR A 45 6.61 7.92 9.56
CA THR A 45 7.94 8.52 9.78
C THR A 45 7.89 9.86 10.54
N PHE A 46 6.72 10.51 10.59
CA PHE A 46 6.48 11.76 11.31
C PHE A 46 5.74 11.56 12.64
N LYS A 47 5.58 10.31 13.09
CA LYS A 47 4.86 10.00 14.34
C LYS A 47 5.51 10.65 15.56
N GLN A 48 4.69 10.94 16.58
CA GLN A 48 5.19 11.42 17.86
C GLN A 48 6.15 10.42 18.51
N ARG A 49 7.22 10.94 19.12
CA ARG A 49 8.18 10.11 19.86
C ARG A 49 7.46 9.42 21.03
N GLY A 50 7.63 8.10 21.14
CA GLY A 50 7.00 7.29 22.18
C GLY A 50 5.62 6.74 21.82
N SER A 51 5.04 7.11 20.68
CA SER A 51 3.83 6.46 20.17
C SER A 51 4.12 5.01 19.72
N ILE A 52 3.10 4.16 19.72
CA ILE A 52 3.17 2.81 19.16
C ILE A 52 3.53 2.91 17.67
N ALA A 53 4.51 2.12 17.23
CA ALA A 53 4.85 2.00 15.82
C ALA A 53 3.81 1.14 15.09
N ARG A 54 3.31 1.61 13.95
CA ARG A 54 2.40 0.88 13.06
C ARG A 54 3.09 0.52 11.76
N LEU A 55 2.75 -0.65 11.23
CA LEU A 55 3.18 -1.07 9.90
C LEU A 55 1.94 -1.40 9.08
N PHE A 56 1.81 -0.79 7.91
CA PHE A 56 0.74 -1.04 6.97
C PHE A 56 1.27 -1.87 5.81
N CYS A 57 0.66 -3.02 5.53
CA CYS A 57 1.14 -3.94 4.50
C CYS A 57 0.46 -3.64 3.15
N SER A 58 1.25 -3.55 2.07
CA SER A 58 0.67 -3.61 0.72
C SER A 58 0.26 -5.04 0.38
N VAL A 59 -0.77 -5.19 -0.46
CA VAL A 59 -1.39 -6.50 -0.77
C VAL A 59 -0.42 -7.47 -1.48
N ASN A 60 0.66 -6.96 -2.09
CA ASN A 60 1.66 -7.77 -2.79
C ASN A 60 2.91 -8.13 -1.95
N MET A 61 2.96 -7.81 -0.66
CA MET A 61 4.14 -8.12 0.20
C MET A 61 4.22 -9.58 0.66
N LEU A 62 3.23 -10.40 0.31
CA LEU A 62 3.18 -11.82 0.63
C LEU A 62 2.89 -12.64 -0.64
N ASN A 63 3.61 -12.39 -1.73
CA ASN A 63 3.72 -13.49 -2.69
C ASN A 63 4.45 -14.65 -1.97
N GLU A 64 4.07 -15.88 -2.31
CA GLU A 64 4.57 -17.08 -1.62
C GLU A 64 6.11 -17.16 -1.66
N GLU A 65 6.71 -16.63 -2.72
CA GLU A 65 8.16 -16.58 -2.90
C GLU A 65 8.87 -15.69 -1.87
N ASP A 66 8.31 -14.52 -1.54
CA ASP A 66 8.89 -13.57 -0.57
C ASP A 66 8.78 -14.11 0.86
N TYR A 67 7.69 -14.81 1.18
CA TYR A 67 7.56 -15.55 2.44
C TYR A 67 8.63 -16.64 2.57
N ILE A 68 8.78 -17.49 1.54
CA ILE A 68 9.76 -18.58 1.50
C ILE A 68 11.19 -18.03 1.65
N LYS A 69 11.52 -16.90 1.00
CA LYS A 69 12.83 -16.24 1.16
C LYS A 69 13.06 -15.76 2.59
N SER A 70 12.08 -15.10 3.22
CA SER A 70 12.21 -14.60 4.59
C SER A 70 12.37 -15.71 5.64
N ALA A 71 11.73 -16.86 5.41
CA ALA A 71 11.81 -18.02 6.29
C ALA A 71 13.18 -18.72 6.23
N LYS A 72 13.88 -18.64 5.08
CA LYS A 72 15.23 -19.23 4.89
C LYS A 72 16.37 -18.35 5.40
N SER A 73 16.13 -17.07 5.66
CA SER A 73 17.14 -16.13 6.17
C SER A 73 17.16 -16.02 7.70
N ARG A 74 16.35 -16.82 8.40
CA ARG A 74 16.33 -16.95 9.86
C ARG A 74 17.00 -18.25 10.26
#